data_AF-A0A7M2C9S3-F1
#
_entry.id   AF-A0A7M2C9S3-F1
#
_cell.length_a   1.000
_cell.length_b   1.000
_cell.length_c   1.000
_cell.angle_alpha   90.00
_cell.angle_beta   90.00
_cell.angle_gamma   90.00
#
_symmetry.space_group_name_H-M   'P 1'
#
loop_
_entity.id
_entity.type
_entity.pdbx_description
1 polymer ?
#
loop_
_entity_poly.entity_id
_entity_poly.type
_entity_poly.pdbx_seq_one_letter_code
_entity_poly.pdbx_strand_id
1 'polypeptide(L)'
;MDDMDPARDRGRVSIRTVADYAAHIPRGGAVGQAVGGALAITQETDALRAVVHALNLQLWQAGGSKGNQPQPMPYPEGTAAMKAKQDRIQERARRFREKHKTE
;
A
#
# COMPACT_ATOMS: atom_id res chain seq x y z
N MET A 1 20.10 29.52 -28.36
CA MET A 1 20.13 28.06 -28.54
C MET A 1 21.39 27.63 -27.85
N ASP A 2 21.34 27.61 -26.51
CA ASP A 2 22.52 27.36 -25.68
C ASP A 2 22.75 25.86 -25.62
N ASP A 3 23.90 25.45 -26.13
CA ASP A 3 24.45 24.11 -26.00
C ASP A 3 24.61 23.78 -24.51
N MET A 4 23.64 23.02 -23.97
CA MET A 4 23.80 22.39 -22.67
C MET A 4 24.77 21.22 -22.80
N ASP A 5 25.96 21.42 -22.26
CA ASP A 5 26.97 20.38 -22.01
C ASP A 5 26.38 19.27 -21.10
N PRO A 6 26.15 18.04 -21.61
CA PRO A 6 25.51 16.96 -20.88
C PRO A 6 26.37 16.42 -19.72
N ALA A 7 27.66 16.80 -19.63
CA ALA A 7 28.55 16.31 -18.60
C ALA A 7 28.44 17.07 -17.27
N ARG A 8 27.92 18.31 -17.27
CA ARG A 8 27.84 19.22 -16.12
C ARG A 8 26.55 19.12 -15.29
N ASP A 9 25.48 18.54 -15.85
CA ASP A 9 24.16 18.51 -15.21
C ASP A 9 23.82 17.17 -14.53
N ARG A 10 24.87 16.42 -14.17
CA ARG A 10 24.76 15.14 -13.43
C ARG A 10 24.28 15.38 -12.00
N GLY A 11 22.98 15.63 -11.84
CA GLY A 11 22.33 15.78 -10.54
C GLY A 11 21.12 16.71 -10.53
N ARG A 12 20.89 17.49 -11.59
CA ARG A 12 19.68 18.32 -11.69
C ARG A 12 18.67 17.60 -12.56
N VAL A 13 17.55 17.24 -11.95
CA VAL A 13 16.41 16.62 -12.64
C VAL A 13 15.30 17.65 -12.64
N SER A 14 14.74 17.95 -13.81
CA SER A 14 13.62 18.87 -13.89
C SER A 14 12.40 18.27 -13.17
N ILE A 15 11.53 19.11 -12.61
CA ILE A 15 10.27 18.65 -11.98
C ILE A 15 9.45 17.82 -12.97
N ARG A 16 9.45 18.21 -14.25
CA ARG A 16 8.78 17.47 -15.33
C ARG A 16 9.36 16.07 -15.49
N THR A 17 10.68 15.94 -15.49
CA THR A 17 11.36 14.65 -15.60
C THR A 17 11.07 13.76 -14.39
N VAL A 18 11.02 14.31 -13.17
CA VAL A 18 10.62 13.56 -11.98
C VAL A 18 9.16 13.11 -12.07
N ALA A 19 8.25 13.98 -12.51
CA ALA A 19 6.84 13.65 -12.69
C ALA A 19 6.65 12.55 -13.75
N ASP A 20 7.38 12.64 -14.87
CA ASP A 20 7.37 11.62 -15.92
C ASP A 20 7.86 10.28 -15.37
N TYR A 21 8.93 10.25 -14.58
CA TYR A 21 9.38 9.00 -13.93
C TYR A 21 8.37 8.47 -12.91
N ALA A 22 7.79 9.34 -12.08
CA ALA A 22 6.79 8.96 -11.09
C ALA A 22 5.56 8.30 -11.73
N ALA A 23 5.12 8.80 -12.89
CA ALA A 23 4.00 8.26 -13.64
C ALA A 23 4.27 6.84 -14.19
N HIS A 24 5.54 6.46 -14.39
CA HIS A 24 5.94 5.17 -14.93
C HIS A 24 6.52 4.22 -13.87
N ILE A 25 6.38 4.54 -12.58
CA ILE A 25 6.80 3.63 -11.51
C ILE A 25 5.99 2.34 -11.60
N PRO A 26 6.64 1.17 -11.69
CA PRO A 26 5.92 -0.09 -11.77
C PRO A 26 5.19 -0.38 -10.46
N ARG A 27 3.94 -0.84 -10.59
CA ARG A 27 3.16 -1.39 -9.47
C ARG A 27 3.86 -2.61 -8.86
N GLY A 28 3.71 -2.81 -7.56
CA GLY A 28 4.38 -3.89 -6.81
C GLY A 28 5.85 -3.63 -6.48
N GLY A 29 6.44 -2.55 -6.99
CA GLY A 29 7.81 -2.14 -6.67
C GLY A 29 7.96 -1.51 -5.28
N ALA A 30 9.20 -1.25 -4.88
CA ALA A 30 9.54 -0.74 -3.54
C ALA A 30 8.80 0.56 -3.18
N VAL A 31 8.66 1.49 -4.11
CA VAL A 31 7.91 2.75 -3.89
C VAL A 31 6.44 2.46 -3.63
N GLY A 32 5.83 1.59 -4.44
CA GLY A 32 4.44 1.16 -4.25
C GLY A 32 4.22 0.48 -2.90
N GLN A 33 5.16 -0.37 -2.46
CA GLN A 33 5.10 -1.02 -1.14
C GLN A 33 5.24 -0.01 0.00
N ALA A 34 6.09 1.02 -0.17
CA ALA A 34 6.23 2.09 0.82
C ALA A 34 4.95 2.91 0.97
N VAL A 35 4.30 3.25 -0.15
CA VAL A 35 3.05 4.04 -0.17
C VAL A 35 1.85 3.20 0.27
N GLY A 36 1.80 1.92 -0.10
CA GLY A 36 0.66 1.04 0.16
C GLY A 36 -0.41 1.10 -0.93
N GLY A 37 -1.59 0.60 -0.61
CA GLY A 37 -2.76 0.62 -1.49
C GLY A 37 -2.59 -0.26 -2.74
N ALA A 38 -3.25 0.13 -3.83
CA ALA A 38 -3.19 -0.62 -5.10
C ALA A 38 -1.77 -0.64 -5.70
N LEU A 39 -0.95 0.39 -5.45
CA LEU A 39 0.43 0.45 -5.97
C LEU A 39 1.35 -0.59 -5.31
N ALA A 40 1.01 -1.09 -4.12
CA ALA A 40 1.82 -2.06 -3.40
C ALA A 40 1.79 -3.47 -4.00
N ILE A 41 0.83 -3.76 -4.89
CA ILE A 41 0.70 -5.06 -5.55
C ILE A 41 0.75 -4.90 -7.06
N THR A 42 1.19 -5.95 -7.76
CA THR A 42 1.19 -5.96 -9.22
C THR A 42 -0.23 -6.01 -9.79
N GLN A 43 -0.39 -5.66 -11.06
CA GLN A 43 -1.70 -5.69 -11.73
C GLN A 43 -2.25 -7.11 -11.80
N GLU A 44 -1.40 -8.11 -12.03
CA GLU A 44 -1.76 -9.53 -12.10
C GLU A 44 -2.26 -10.03 -10.74
N THR A 45 -1.59 -9.60 -9.65
CA THR A 45 -2.01 -9.93 -8.28
C THR A 45 -3.36 -9.31 -7.96
N ASP A 46 -3.60 -8.07 -8.38
CA ASP A 46 -4.86 -7.35 -8.20
C ASP A 46 -6.00 -8.03 -8.96
N ALA A 47 -5.76 -8.40 -10.23
CA ALA A 47 -6.72 -9.14 -11.04
C ALA A 47 -7.05 -10.51 -10.43
N LEU A 48 -6.05 -11.24 -9.94
CA LEU A 48 -6.27 -12.52 -9.28
C LEU A 48 -7.11 -12.38 -8.01
N ARG A 49 -6.85 -11.34 -7.19
CA ARG A 49 -7.65 -11.03 -6.00
C ARG A 49 -9.11 -10.75 -6.36
N ALA A 50 -9.36 -10.00 -7.45
CA ALA A 50 -10.70 -9.72 -7.93
C ALA A 50 -11.42 -11.00 -8.40
N VAL A 51 -10.74 -11.88 -9.14
CA VAL A 51 -11.29 -13.17 -9.57
C VAL A 51 -11.64 -14.05 -8.37
N VAL A 52 -10.72 -14.18 -7.40
CA VAL A 52 -10.96 -14.97 -6.17
C VAL A 52 -12.16 -14.42 -5.39
N HIS A 53 -12.27 -13.10 -5.28
CA HIS A 53 -13.42 -12.47 -4.62
C HIS A 53 -14.74 -12.78 -5.35
N ALA A 54 -14.76 -12.66 -6.68
CA ALA A 54 -15.94 -12.96 -7.49
C ALA A 54 -16.39 -14.43 -7.32
N LEU A 55 -15.44 -15.38 -7.33
CA LEU A 55 -15.73 -16.80 -7.09
C LEU A 55 -16.31 -17.04 -5.70
N ASN A 56 -15.71 -16.45 -4.67
CA ASN A 56 -16.20 -16.58 -3.30
C ASN A 56 -17.61 -16.01 -3.16
N LEU A 57 -17.87 -14.86 -3.79
CA LEU A 57 -19.19 -14.23 -3.78
C LEU A 57 -20.23 -15.11 -4.48
N GLN A 58 -19.89 -15.69 -5.63
CA GLN A 58 -20.77 -16.61 -6.36
C GLN A 58 -21.09 -17.86 -5.54
N LEU A 59 -20.10 -18.45 -4.87
CA LEU A 59 -20.30 -19.61 -3.98
C LEU A 59 -21.21 -19.26 -2.80
N TRP A 60 -21.02 -18.09 -2.18
CA TRP A 60 -21.88 -17.62 -1.10
C TRP A 60 -23.34 -17.43 -1.57
N GLN A 61 -23.54 -16.84 -2.74
CA GLN A 61 -24.88 -16.67 -3.33
C GLN A 61 -25.54 -18.02 -3.64
N ALA A 62 -24.81 -18.94 -4.27
CA ALA A 62 -25.29 -20.29 -4.59
C ALA A 62 -25.61 -21.12 -3.33
N GLY A 63 -24.88 -20.90 -2.23
CA GLY A 63 -25.13 -21.51 -0.92
C GLY A 63 -26.31 -20.90 -0.14
N GLY A 64 -27.12 -20.03 -0.76
CA GLY A 64 -28.28 -19.41 -0.13
C GLY A 64 -27.94 -18.17 0.71
N SER A 65 -26.79 -17.54 0.48
CA SER A 65 -26.41 -16.25 1.08
C SER A 65 -26.38 -16.25 2.62
N LYS A 66 -26.09 -17.40 3.23
CA LYS A 66 -26.01 -17.54 4.69
C LYS A 66 -24.62 -17.17 5.21
N GLY A 67 -24.56 -16.53 6.38
CA GLY A 67 -23.32 -16.11 7.02
C GLY A 67 -22.74 -14.82 6.45
N ASN A 68 -21.46 -14.56 6.75
CA ASN A 68 -20.80 -13.33 6.34
C ASN A 68 -20.54 -13.33 4.82
N GLN A 69 -21.06 -12.29 4.15
CA GLN A 69 -20.76 -12.06 2.74
C GLN A 69 -19.23 -11.90 2.57
N PRO A 70 -18.62 -12.60 1.60
CA PRO A 70 -17.21 -12.42 1.28
C PRO A 70 -16.91 -10.95 0.98
N GLN A 71 -15.80 -10.43 1.52
CA GLN A 71 -15.34 -9.06 1.28
C GLN A 71 -14.09 -9.09 0.39
N PRO A 72 -13.84 -8.02 -0.39
CA PRO A 72 -12.58 -7.88 -1.10
C PRO A 72 -11.39 -7.90 -0.15
N MET A 73 -10.28 -8.52 -0.56
CA MET A 73 -9.06 -8.50 0.22
C MET A 73 -8.54 -7.06 0.32
N PRO A 74 -8.27 -6.54 1.53
CA PRO A 74 -7.77 -5.18 1.67
C PRO A 74 -6.39 -5.05 1.02
N TYR A 75 -6.13 -3.86 0.48
CA TYR A 75 -4.80 -3.54 -0.02
C TYR A 75 -3.80 -3.44 1.14
N PRO A 76 -2.50 -3.73 0.88
CA PRO A 76 -1.46 -3.55 1.88
C PRO A 76 -1.41 -2.10 2.40
N GLU A 77 -1.26 -1.94 3.71
CA GLU A 77 -0.97 -0.65 4.31
C GLU A 77 0.48 -0.23 3.95
N GLY A 78 0.69 1.07 3.70
CA GLY A 78 2.03 1.62 3.49
C GLY A 78 2.89 1.56 4.75
N THR A 79 4.21 1.65 4.60
CA THR A 79 5.16 1.52 5.71
C THR A 79 4.95 2.58 6.79
N ALA A 80 4.63 3.82 6.40
CA ALA A 80 4.35 4.90 7.34
C ALA A 80 3.07 4.65 8.16
N ALA A 81 2.02 4.11 7.53
CA ALA A 81 0.77 3.77 8.20
C ALA A 81 0.97 2.59 9.17
N MET A 82 1.71 1.57 8.74
CA MET A 82 2.09 0.43 9.57
C MET A 82 2.88 0.87 10.81
N LYS A 83 3.88 1.75 10.63
CA LYS A 83 4.66 2.30 11.74
C LYS A 83 3.78 3.10 12.71
N ALA A 84 2.94 3.99 12.21
CA ALA A 84 2.03 4.78 13.05
C ALA A 84 1.07 3.89 13.87
N LYS A 85 0.62 2.77 13.29
CA LYS A 85 -0.21 1.77 13.97
C LYS A 85 0.56 1.08 15.08
N GLN A 86 1.80 0.66 14.83
CA GLN A 86 2.67 0.08 15.84
C GLN A 86 2.95 1.05 16.99
N ASP A 87 3.27 2.31 16.68
CA ASP A 87 3.53 3.34 17.68
C ASP A 87 2.32 3.56 18.60
N ARG A 88 1.10 3.59 18.03
CA ARG A 88 -0.15 3.70 18.81
C ARG A 88 -0.39 2.49 19.71
N ILE A 89 -0.08 1.28 19.24
CA ILE A 89 -0.23 0.05 20.04
C ILE A 89 0.77 0.07 21.20
N GLN A 90 2.02 0.42 20.93
CA GLN A 90 3.06 0.52 21.96
C GLN A 90 2.72 1.57 23.01
N GLU A 91 2.20 2.73 22.59
CA GLU A 91 1.77 3.80 23.50
C GLU A 91 0.63 3.34 24.42
N ARG A 92 -0.38 2.64 23.86
CA ARG A 92 -1.48 2.06 24.64
C ARG A 92 -0.96 1.03 25.65
N ALA A 93 -0.05 0.16 25.21
CA ALA A 93 0.55 -0.85 26.08
C ALA A 93 1.42 -0.22 27.19
N ARG A 94 2.13 0.88 26.90
CA ARG A 94 2.87 1.65 27.91
C ARG A 94 1.93 2.20 28.98
N ARG A 95 0.89 2.94 28.56
CA ARG A 95 -0.11 3.53 29.47
C ARG A 95 -0.82 2.49 30.33
N PHE A 96 -1.15 1.34 29.75
CA PHE A 96 -1.78 0.24 30.47
C PHE A 96 -0.86 -0.31 31.57
N ARG A 97 0.42 -0.53 31.26
CA ARG A 97 1.42 -1.00 32.24
C ARG A 97 1.70 0.00 33.34
N GLU A 98 1.69 1.30 33.04
CA GLU A 98 1.86 2.37 34.03
C GLU A 98 0.69 2.39 35.01
N LYS A 99 -0.56 2.29 34.52
CA LYS A 99 -1.75 2.26 35.38
C LYS A 99 -1.73 1.08 36.37
N HIS A 100 -1.38 -0.11 35.91
CA HIS A 100 -1.36 -1.33 36.73
C HIS A 100 -0.09 -1.54 37.56
N LYS A 101 0.88 -0.62 37.53
CA LYS A 101 2.04 -0.62 38.44
C LYS A 101 1.80 0.19 39.72
N THR A 102 0.73 0.97 39.77
CA THR A 102 0.38 1.87 40.86
C THR A 102 -0.70 1.31 41.81
N GLU A 103 -1.18 0.10 41.54
CA GLU A 103 -2.04 -0.71 42.41
C GLU A 103 -1.20 -1.79 43.11
#